data_AF-A0A3P8BPI8-F1
#
_entry.id   AF-A0A3P8BPI8-F1
#
_cell.length_a   1.000
_cell.length_b   1.000
_cell.length_c   1.000
_cell.angle_alpha   90.00
_cell.angle_beta   90.00
_cell.angle_gamma   90.00
#
_symmetry.space_group_name_H-M   'P 1'
#
loop_
_entity.id
_entity.type
_entity.pdbx_description
1 polymer ?
#
loop_
_entity_poly.entity_id
_entity_poly.type
_entity_poly.pdbx_seq_one_letter_code
_entity_poly.pdbx_strand_id
1 'polypeptide(L)'
;MLNRMKDCVHAQLRDRQAGFHKDRSCTDQTTTPWIIVEQSIGWNSSLYINFIDYEKAFGSVDRTTLWKLLRHYGVLQKISYRIHMID
;
A
#
# COMPACT_ATOMS: atom_id res chain seq x y z
N MET A 1 -0.82 -9.26 16.74
CA MET A 1 0.39 -8.80 16.02
C MET A 1 0.09 -7.64 15.09
N LEU A 2 -0.90 -7.75 14.19
CA LEU A 2 -1.32 -6.67 13.28
C LEU A 2 -1.61 -5.34 14.01
N ASN A 3 -2.40 -5.37 15.09
CA ASN A 3 -2.70 -4.19 15.90
C ASN A 3 -1.47 -3.51 16.54
N ARG A 4 -0.38 -4.26 16.78
CA ARG A 4 0.88 -3.71 17.32
C ARG A 4 1.72 -3.01 16.25
N MET A 5 1.57 -3.42 14.99
CA MET A 5 2.25 -2.82 13.83
C MET A 5 1.53 -1.56 13.35
N LYS A 6 0.22 -1.48 13.62
CA LYS A 6 -0.70 -0.57 12.95
C LYS A 6 -0.23 0.88 12.97
N ASP A 7 0.09 1.44 14.14
CA ASP A 7 0.46 2.86 14.24
C ASP A 7 1.78 3.15 13.50
N CYS A 8 2.73 2.21 13.58
CA CYS A 8 4.02 2.34 12.92
C CYS A 8 3.90 2.24 11.39
N VAL A 9 3.09 1.30 10.90
CA VAL A 9 2.86 1.11 9.47
C VAL A 9 2.03 2.26 8.91
N HIS A 10 0.98 2.68 9.62
CA HIS A 10 0.08 3.74 9.20
C HIS A 10 0.80 5.08 9.05
N ALA A 11 1.72 5.41 9.97
CA ALA A 11 2.55 6.60 9.86
C ALA A 11 3.47 6.62 8.61
N GLN A 12 3.68 5.47 7.97
CA GLN A 12 4.51 5.32 6.78
C GLN A 12 3.70 5.16 5.48
N LEU A 13 2.37 4.97 5.59
CA LEU A 13 1.51 4.85 4.40
C LEU A 13 1.37 6.20 3.72
N ARG A 14 1.36 6.20 2.39
CA ARG A 14 1.13 7.42 1.61
C ARG A 14 -0.33 7.84 1.67
N ASP A 15 -0.57 9.14 1.57
CA ASP A 15 -1.90 9.74 1.50
C ASP A 15 -2.75 9.33 0.28
N ARG A 16 -2.24 8.51 -0.63
CA ARG A 16 -3.03 7.98 -1.77
C ARG A 16 -3.32 6.49 -1.64
N GLN A 17 -2.72 5.80 -0.67
CA GLN A 17 -2.93 4.37 -0.48
C GLN A 17 -4.22 4.12 0.30
N ALA A 18 -5.22 3.51 -0.34
CA ALA A 18 -6.44 3.08 0.32
C ALA A 18 -6.38 1.62 0.79
N GLY A 19 -5.65 0.76 0.07
CA GLY A 19 -5.48 -0.65 0.45
C GLY A 19 -4.84 -0.80 1.82
N PHE A 20 -5.47 -1.61 2.69
CA PHE A 20 -5.06 -1.88 4.07
C PHE A 20 -5.01 -0.66 4.99
N HIS A 21 -5.73 0.41 4.65
CA HIS A 21 -5.82 1.64 5.44
C HIS A 21 -7.20 1.77 6.08
N LYS A 22 -7.27 1.81 7.42
CA LYS A 22 -8.52 1.67 8.20
C LYS A 22 -9.65 2.61 7.76
N ASP A 23 -9.32 3.84 7.40
CA ASP A 23 -10.30 4.89 7.16
C ASP A 23 -10.44 5.25 5.67
N ARG A 24 -10.02 4.34 4.77
CA ARG A 24 -10.10 4.56 3.32
C ARG A 24 -10.76 3.38 2.62
N SER A 25 -11.62 3.69 1.67
CA SER A 25 -12.28 2.69 0.83
C SER A 25 -11.67 2.65 -0.58
N CYS A 26 -11.99 1.60 -1.34
CA CYS A 26 -11.65 1.54 -2.76
C CYS A 26 -12.42 2.55 -3.61
N THR A 27 -13.54 3.10 -3.07
CA THR A 27 -14.39 4.04 -3.78
C THR A 27 -13.61 5.26 -4.22
N ASP A 28 -12.83 5.88 -3.33
CA ASP A 28 -12.04 7.07 -3.68
C ASP A 28 -11.00 6.77 -4.76
N GLN A 29 -10.38 5.58 -4.71
CA GLN A 29 -9.39 5.13 -5.70
C GLN A 29 -10.01 4.77 -7.05
N THR A 30 -11.32 4.48 -7.09
CA THR A 30 -12.05 4.18 -8.33
C THR A 30 -12.65 5.45 -8.92
N THR A 31 -13.29 6.28 -8.09
CA THR A 31 -13.93 7.54 -8.50
C THR A 31 -12.91 8.55 -9.04
N THR A 32 -11.69 8.60 -8.48
CA THR A 32 -10.67 9.55 -8.94
C THR A 32 -10.28 9.35 -10.42
N PRO A 33 -9.90 8.14 -10.89
CA PRO A 33 -9.71 7.87 -12.31
C PRO A 33 -10.93 8.21 -13.18
N TRP A 34 -12.15 7.87 -12.74
CA TRP A 34 -13.38 8.21 -13.48
C TRP A 34 -13.51 9.71 -13.72
N ILE A 35 -13.33 10.52 -12.67
CA ILE A 35 -13.40 11.99 -12.78
C ILE A 35 -12.30 12.52 -13.72
N ILE A 36 -11.07 11.99 -13.65
CA ILE A 36 -9.97 12.41 -14.51
C ILE A 36 -10.29 12.10 -15.99
N VAL A 37 -10.86 10.93 -16.26
CA VAL A 37 -11.30 10.54 -17.62
C VAL A 37 -12.39 11.49 -18.12
N GLU A 38 -13.45 11.71 -17.32
CA GLU A 38 -14.54 12.61 -17.70
C GLU A 38 -14.06 14.05 -17.97
N GLN A 39 -13.17 14.57 -17.12
CA GLN A 39 -12.56 15.88 -17.34
C GLN A 39 -11.72 15.90 -18.62
N SER A 40 -10.92 14.87 -18.89
CA SER A 40 -10.11 14.85 -20.11
C SER A 40 -10.94 14.90 -21.39
N ILE A 41 -12.11 14.24 -21.38
CA ILE A 41 -13.09 14.27 -22.47
C ILE A 41 -13.69 15.68 -22.59
N GLY A 42 -14.12 16.27 -21.47
CA GLY A 42 -14.73 17.61 -21.46
C GLY A 42 -13.80 18.72 -21.96
N TRP A 43 -12.48 18.56 -21.77
CA TRP A 43 -11.47 19.54 -22.17
C TRP A 43 -10.80 19.20 -23.51
N ASN A 44 -11.22 18.13 -24.19
CA ASN A 44 -10.60 17.61 -25.41
C ASN A 44 -9.07 17.43 -25.28
N SER A 45 -8.63 16.95 -24.11
CA SER A 45 -7.22 16.75 -23.78
C SER A 45 -6.83 15.27 -23.90
N SER A 46 -5.61 15.00 -24.36
CA SER A 46 -5.08 13.63 -24.39
C SER A 46 -4.81 13.12 -22.97
N LEU A 47 -5.29 11.93 -22.64
CA LEU A 47 -5.06 11.26 -21.37
C LEU A 47 -4.50 9.85 -21.59
N TYR A 48 -3.48 9.48 -20.81
CA TYR A 48 -2.91 8.13 -20.77
C TYR A 48 -3.00 7.57 -19.35
N ILE A 49 -3.53 6.37 -19.20
CA ILE A 49 -3.65 5.67 -17.92
C ILE A 49 -2.93 4.33 -18.03
N ASN A 50 -2.11 4.00 -17.01
CA ASN A 50 -1.47 2.71 -16.90
C ASN A 50 -1.96 1.97 -15.66
N PHE A 51 -2.31 0.69 -15.83
CA PHE A 51 -2.68 -0.21 -14.75
C PHE A 51 -1.54 -1.19 -14.51
N ILE A 52 -0.98 -1.19 -13.31
CA ILE A 52 0.11 -2.07 -12.91
C ILE A 52 -0.42 -3.01 -11.83
N ASP A 53 -0.36 -4.30 -12.10
CA ASP A 53 -0.67 -5.36 -11.14
C ASP A 53 0.54 -6.29 -10.96
N TYR A 54 0.67 -6.87 -9.77
CA TYR A 54 1.75 -7.79 -9.45
C TYR A 54 1.24 -9.23 -9.43
N GLU A 55 1.79 -10.07 -10.32
CA GLU A 55 1.52 -11.51 -10.26
C GLU A 55 2.05 -12.07 -8.91
N LYS A 56 1.14 -12.61 -8.10
CA LYS A 56 1.43 -13.19 -6.77
C LYS A 56 2.13 -12.22 -5.81
N ALA A 57 1.60 -11.01 -5.65
CA ALA A 57 2.15 -9.93 -4.81
C ALA A 57 2.68 -10.32 -3.42
N PHE A 58 2.13 -11.35 -2.76
CA PHE A 58 2.65 -11.85 -1.46
C PHE A 58 3.63 -13.01 -1.61
N GLY A 59 3.50 -13.82 -2.67
CA GLY A 59 4.33 -14.99 -2.90
C GLY A 59 5.68 -14.68 -3.56
N SER A 60 5.79 -13.53 -4.24
CA SER A 60 7.00 -13.09 -4.95
C SER A 60 7.91 -12.16 -4.13
N VAL A 61 7.52 -11.78 -2.91
CA VAL A 61 8.29 -10.85 -2.08
C VAL A 61 9.48 -11.56 -1.45
N ASP A 62 10.69 -11.04 -1.70
CA ASP A 62 11.90 -11.49 -1.01
C ASP A 62 11.80 -11.17 0.50
N ARG A 63 11.78 -12.23 1.32
CA ARG A 63 11.62 -12.13 2.78
C ARG A 63 12.76 -11.34 3.41
N THR A 64 13.98 -11.51 2.91
CA THR A 64 15.15 -10.80 3.46
C THR A 64 15.02 -9.29 3.30
N THR A 65 14.60 -8.85 2.11
CA THR A 65 14.36 -7.45 1.79
C THR A 65 13.18 -6.90 2.58
N LEU A 66 12.08 -7.67 2.70
CA LEU A 66 10.93 -7.28 3.53
C LEU A 66 11.34 -7.03 4.98
N TRP A 67 12.16 -7.92 5.57
CA TRP A 67 12.65 -7.75 6.94
C TRP A 67 13.52 -6.51 7.11
N LYS A 68 14.42 -6.22 6.16
CA LYS A 68 15.25 -5.01 6.17
C LYS A 68 14.38 -3.75 6.13
N LEU A 69 13.35 -3.73 5.27
CA LEU A 69 12.42 -2.60 5.16
C LEU A 69 11.63 -2.38 6.46
N LEU A 70 11.08 -3.45 7.05
CA LEU A 70 10.35 -3.35 8.32
C LEU A 70 11.23 -2.83 9.47
N ARG A 71 12.53 -3.13 9.46
CA ARG A 71 13.48 -2.57 10.46
C ARG A 71 13.75 -1.09 10.19
N HIS A 72 13.97 -0.73 8.93
CA HIS A 72 14.19 0.65 8.51
C HIS A 72 13.02 1.57 8.94
N TYR A 73 11.78 1.10 8.77
CA TYR A 73 10.58 1.84 9.17
C TYR A 73 10.22 1.72 10.66
N GLY A 74 11.07 1.10 11.49
CA GLY A 74 10.86 1.01 12.95
C GLY A 74 9.77 0.03 13.40
N VAL A 75 9.13 -0.70 12.47
CA VAL A 75 8.03 -1.63 12.77
C VAL A 75 8.49 -2.76 13.69
N LEU A 76 9.72 -3.26 13.49
CA LEU A 76 10.28 -4.36 14.28
C LEU A 76 10.82 -3.98 15.65
N GLN A 77 11.05 -2.69 15.93
CA GLN A 77 11.53 -2.26 17.25
C GLN A 77 10.45 -2.45 18.34
N LYS A 78 9.16 -2.33 17.99
CA LYS A 78 8.02 -2.51 18.90
C LYS A 78 7.52 -3.96 19.03
N ILE A 79 8.00 -4.88 18.19
CA ILE A 79 7.36 -6.20 17.95
C ILE A 79 8.36 -7.35 18.06
N SER A 80 9.54 -7.08 18.61
CA SER A 80 10.52 -8.11 18.96
C SER A 80 9.85 -9.26 19.72
N TYR A 81 10.24 -10.49 19.38
CA TYR A 81 10.07 -11.77 20.09
C TYR A 81 9.19 -12.89 19.52
N ARG A 82 8.42 -12.78 18.42
CA ARG A 82 7.68 -13.98 17.90
C ARG A 82 7.62 -14.24 16.40
N ILE A 83 8.23 -13.43 15.55
CA ILE A 83 8.11 -13.63 14.08
C ILE A 83 9.23 -14.49 13.50
N HIS A 84 10.33 -14.67 14.23
CA HIS A 84 11.44 -15.55 13.86
C HIS A 84 11.12 -17.06 13.98
N MET A 85 9.89 -17.46 14.36
CA MET A 85 9.49 -18.87 14.50
C MET A 85 8.52 -19.37 13.41
N ILE A 86 8.44 -18.70 12.26
CA ILE A 86 7.64 -19.16 11.11
C ILE A 86 8.51 -19.23 9.85
N ASP A 87 9.73 -19.74 10.02
CA ASP A 87 10.53 -20.37 8.96
C ASP A 87 10.81 -21.80 9.39
#